data_AF-A0A2Z7BM81-F1
#
_entry.id   AF-A0A2Z7BM81-F1
#
_cell.length_a   1.000
_cell.length_b   1.000
_cell.length_c   1.000
_cell.angle_alpha   90.00
_cell.angle_beta   90.00
_cell.angle_gamma   90.00
#
_symmetry.space_group_name_H-M   'P 1'
#
loop_
_entity.id
_entity.type
_entity.pdbx_description
1 polymer ?
#
loop_
_entity_poly.entity_id
_entity_poly.type
_entity_poly.pdbx_seq_one_letter_code
_entity_poly.pdbx_strand_id
1 'polypeptide(L)'
;MDKSDVCDPLLAPVADSAYQSSSSAALKKRKYRRCKSVPVENADHPEQHLDSSPRQPSSIFTDNPDFKRVLVFLAAYLGIGSLCFFLISHHIEGNKTNGIIDAVYFCVVTMTTVGYGDLVPDSVLSKLLACVFVFIGMAIVGFLLSKAADYIVEKQEIIMVQAMHMHDKCSPVEILETNRAKYKVITALALLLFLVCSGILFLSLKEGLDLFDAFYCVCATITTLGYVAELYTERRRQSLVNWVLSRKLTVSDLEAADLDNDKVVSYAEFVVYKLKEMGKISEEDIAVVMAGFKSLDIDHSGTLTKADLLNSE
;
A
#
# COMPACT_ATOMS: atom_id res chain seq x y z
N MET A 1 -10.58 23.16 -93.77
CA MET A 1 -10.89 21.95 -94.57
C MET A 1 -9.72 20.99 -94.43
N ASP A 2 -10.01 19.81 -93.88
CA ASP A 2 -9.50 18.50 -94.31
C ASP A 2 -7.99 18.20 -94.26
N LYS A 3 -7.53 17.47 -93.24
CA LYS A 3 -7.30 16.01 -93.30
C LYS A 3 -6.50 15.52 -92.09
N SER A 4 -7.11 14.61 -91.34
CA SER A 4 -6.46 13.60 -90.50
C SER A 4 -6.13 12.37 -91.34
N ASP A 5 -5.00 11.71 -91.10
CA ASP A 5 -4.77 10.27 -91.35
C ASP A 5 -3.56 9.86 -90.46
N VAL A 6 -3.74 9.07 -89.39
CA VAL A 6 -3.91 7.61 -89.32
C VAL A 6 -2.64 6.84 -89.72
N CYS A 7 -2.10 6.09 -88.75
CA CYS A 7 -1.52 4.75 -88.94
C CYS A 7 -1.28 4.11 -87.55
N ASP A 8 -2.28 3.38 -87.06
CA ASP A 8 -2.08 2.12 -86.33
C ASP A 8 -1.68 1.02 -87.38
N PRO A 9 -1.35 -0.25 -87.07
CA PRO A 9 -1.56 -0.94 -85.79
C PRO A 9 -0.53 -2.07 -85.42
N LEU A 10 -0.85 -2.75 -84.30
CA LEU A 10 -0.72 -4.19 -84.03
C LEU A 10 0.52 -4.79 -83.31
N LEU A 11 0.16 -5.51 -82.23
CA LEU A 11 0.74 -6.71 -81.61
C LEU A 11 1.63 -6.58 -80.35
N ALA A 12 1.08 -7.11 -79.26
CA ALA A 12 1.74 -7.54 -78.01
C ALA A 12 2.34 -8.98 -78.19
N PRO A 13 2.75 -9.66 -77.11
CA PRO A 13 3.87 -9.43 -76.16
C PRO A 13 4.87 -10.63 -76.21
N VAL A 14 5.77 -10.77 -75.21
CA VAL A 14 6.36 -12.02 -74.63
C VAL A 14 7.91 -12.10 -74.54
N ALA A 15 8.37 -12.42 -73.31
CA ALA A 15 9.62 -13.12 -72.87
C ALA A 15 10.99 -12.45 -73.13
N ASP A 16 12.07 -12.68 -72.38
CA ASP A 16 12.35 -13.29 -71.07
C ASP A 16 13.77 -12.82 -70.65
N SER A 17 14.09 -13.03 -69.37
CA SER A 17 15.38 -12.96 -68.66
C SER A 17 16.71 -12.89 -69.44
N ALA A 18 17.65 -12.06 -68.97
CA ALA A 18 19.08 -12.41 -68.90
C ALA A 18 19.86 -11.53 -67.88
N TYR A 19 20.55 -12.22 -66.98
CA TYR A 19 21.56 -11.74 -66.03
C TYR A 19 22.93 -11.67 -66.72
N GLN A 20 23.70 -10.57 -66.61
CA GLN A 20 25.15 -10.59 -66.27
C GLN A 20 25.82 -9.19 -66.25
N SER A 21 26.28 -8.83 -65.04
CA SER A 21 27.62 -8.36 -64.67
C SER A 21 28.50 -7.61 -65.70
N SER A 22 28.87 -6.36 -65.39
CA SER A 22 30.24 -5.87 -65.55
C SER A 22 30.48 -4.57 -64.76
N SER A 23 31.66 -4.49 -64.16
CA SER A 23 32.10 -3.61 -63.08
C SER A 23 32.70 -2.27 -63.55
N SER A 24 32.53 -1.25 -62.70
CA SER A 24 33.43 -0.12 -62.38
C SER A 24 33.91 0.84 -63.47
N ALA A 25 33.46 2.11 -63.38
CA ALA A 25 34.31 3.25 -63.00
C ALA A 25 33.65 4.59 -63.39
N ALA A 26 33.47 5.52 -62.44
CA ALA A 26 33.79 6.96 -62.57
C ALA A 26 33.08 7.81 -61.48
N LEU A 27 33.87 8.29 -60.52
CA LEU A 27 33.55 9.40 -59.63
C LEU A 27 33.27 10.69 -60.42
N LYS A 28 32.19 11.44 -60.09
CA LYS A 28 32.21 12.91 -60.20
C LYS A 28 31.15 13.62 -59.36
N LYS A 29 31.64 14.61 -58.62
CA LYS A 29 31.02 15.45 -57.57
C LYS A 29 29.80 16.27 -58.04
N ARG A 30 28.81 16.39 -57.14
CA ARG A 30 27.71 17.37 -57.14
C ARG A 30 28.25 18.80 -57.24
N LYS A 31 27.66 19.60 -58.15
CA LYS A 31 27.92 21.03 -58.34
C LYS A 31 26.61 21.78 -58.09
N TYR A 32 26.48 22.44 -56.94
CA TYR A 32 25.37 23.37 -56.67
C TYR A 32 25.61 24.70 -57.41
N ARG A 33 24.59 25.20 -58.12
CA ARG A 33 24.62 26.49 -58.85
C ARG A 33 23.68 27.50 -58.15
N ARG A 34 24.30 28.62 -57.72
CA ARG A 34 23.82 30.01 -57.50
C ARG A 34 22.66 30.46 -58.45
N CYS A 35 21.82 31.49 -58.22
CA CYS A 35 21.88 32.76 -57.47
C CYS A 35 20.49 33.47 -57.55
N LYS A 36 20.09 34.31 -56.57
CA LYS A 36 19.89 35.78 -56.75
C LYS A 36 19.44 36.49 -55.46
N SER A 37 19.88 37.74 -55.36
CA SER A 37 20.00 38.68 -54.24
C SER A 37 18.78 39.60 -54.04
N VAL A 38 18.62 40.11 -52.81
CA VAL A 38 17.73 41.24 -52.43
C VAL A 38 18.60 42.39 -51.89
N PRO A 39 18.26 43.68 -52.14
CA PRO A 39 19.17 44.81 -51.92
C PRO A 39 19.24 45.28 -50.46
N VAL A 40 20.36 45.94 -50.17
CA VAL A 40 20.68 46.66 -48.94
C VAL A 40 19.97 48.02 -48.96
N GLU A 41 19.27 48.36 -47.87
CA GLU A 41 18.82 49.72 -47.59
C GLU A 41 19.23 50.06 -46.14
N ASN A 42 20.01 51.12 -45.98
CA ASN A 42 20.54 51.61 -44.71
C ASN A 42 19.47 52.43 -43.99
N ALA A 43 19.26 52.18 -42.69
CA ALA A 43 18.77 53.20 -41.75
C ALA A 43 19.08 52.77 -40.31
N ASP A 44 19.66 53.71 -39.57
CA ASP A 44 20.16 53.62 -38.20
C ASP A 44 19.13 53.15 -37.16
N HIS A 45 19.56 52.34 -36.18
CA HIS A 45 18.95 52.32 -34.85
C HIS A 45 19.98 52.00 -33.75
N PRO A 46 19.85 52.62 -32.56
CA PRO A 46 20.90 52.68 -31.54
C PRO A 46 20.96 51.43 -30.66
N GLU A 47 22.15 51.22 -30.11
CA GLU A 47 22.52 50.15 -29.17
C GLU A 47 21.50 49.99 -28.03
N GLN A 48 20.91 48.80 -27.92
CA GLN A 48 20.24 48.36 -26.69
C GLN A 48 21.20 47.45 -25.91
N HIS A 49 21.58 47.94 -24.74
CA HIS A 49 22.31 47.25 -23.69
C HIS A 49 21.73 45.84 -23.45
N LEU A 50 22.60 44.84 -23.57
CA LEU A 50 22.33 43.45 -23.21
C LEU A 50 22.66 43.25 -21.72
N ASP A 51 21.76 43.67 -20.82
CA ASP A 51 21.83 43.24 -19.42
C ASP A 51 21.25 41.84 -19.29
N SER A 52 22.08 40.81 -19.51
CA SER A 52 21.74 39.43 -19.16
C SER A 52 21.88 39.23 -17.65
N SER A 53 20.84 39.59 -16.91
CA SER A 53 20.69 39.16 -15.51
C SER A 53 20.52 37.63 -15.44
N PRO A 54 21.17 36.91 -14.51
CA PRO A 54 20.96 35.47 -14.35
C PRO A 54 19.53 35.22 -13.89
N ARG A 55 18.76 34.41 -14.65
CA ARG A 55 17.46 33.91 -14.21
C ARG A 55 17.64 33.18 -12.88
N GLN A 56 17.16 33.76 -11.79
CA GLN A 56 16.98 33.05 -10.52
C GLN A 56 16.06 31.85 -10.75
N PRO A 57 16.32 30.70 -10.12
CA PRO A 57 15.42 29.55 -10.19
C PRO A 57 14.11 29.97 -9.53
N SER A 58 13.05 30.15 -10.33
CA SER A 58 11.70 30.29 -9.83
C SER A 58 11.42 29.10 -8.92
N SER A 59 11.05 29.37 -7.67
CA SER A 59 10.71 28.36 -6.66
C SER A 59 9.73 27.34 -7.26
N ILE A 60 10.24 26.13 -7.51
CA ILE A 60 9.62 25.09 -8.34
C ILE A 60 8.30 24.54 -7.74
N PHE A 61 7.95 24.93 -6.51
CA PHE A 61 6.90 24.30 -5.71
C PHE A 61 5.71 25.22 -5.35
N THR A 62 5.72 26.50 -5.72
CA THR A 62 4.89 27.50 -5.01
C THR A 62 4.01 28.41 -5.84
N ASP A 63 3.76 28.19 -7.13
CA ASP A 63 2.91 29.11 -7.90
C ASP A 63 1.54 28.58 -8.33
N ASN A 64 1.22 27.31 -8.10
CA ASN A 64 -0.11 26.78 -8.42
C ASN A 64 -1.12 27.03 -7.27
N PRO A 65 -2.20 27.81 -7.50
CA PRO A 65 -3.17 28.15 -6.45
C PRO A 65 -3.93 26.93 -5.92
N ASP A 66 -4.15 25.92 -6.75
CA ASP A 66 -4.83 24.68 -6.34
C ASP A 66 -3.96 23.83 -5.40
N PHE A 67 -2.66 23.74 -5.65
CA PHE A 67 -1.73 23.00 -4.78
C PHE A 67 -1.60 23.68 -3.41
N LYS A 68 -1.53 25.03 -3.38
CA LYS A 68 -1.55 25.80 -2.12
C LYS A 68 -2.80 25.51 -1.29
N ARG A 69 -3.98 25.45 -1.92
CA ARG A 69 -5.24 25.16 -1.22
C ARG A 69 -5.21 23.76 -0.59
N VAL A 70 -4.75 22.73 -1.30
CA VAL A 70 -4.64 21.38 -0.75
C VAL A 70 -3.65 21.33 0.42
N LEU A 71 -2.51 22.02 0.30
CA LEU A 71 -1.53 22.10 1.40
C LEU A 71 -2.12 22.79 2.64
N VAL A 72 -2.92 23.84 2.46
CA VAL A 72 -3.63 24.52 3.56
C VAL A 72 -4.67 23.60 4.19
N PHE A 73 -5.46 22.87 3.40
CA PHE A 73 -6.42 21.88 3.93
C PHE A 73 -5.71 20.76 4.69
N LEU A 74 -4.57 20.28 4.19
CA LEU A 74 -3.75 19.28 4.86
C LEU A 74 -3.23 19.80 6.22
N ALA A 75 -2.69 21.03 6.25
CA ALA A 75 -2.21 21.65 7.47
C ALA A 75 -3.34 21.86 8.50
N ALA A 76 -4.52 22.29 8.06
CA ALA A 76 -5.69 22.42 8.91
C ALA A 76 -6.16 21.06 9.46
N TYR A 77 -6.18 20.03 8.62
CA TYR A 77 -6.53 18.67 9.03
C TYR A 77 -5.55 18.11 10.06
N LEU A 78 -4.24 18.28 9.85
CA LEU A 78 -3.21 17.91 10.84
C LEU A 78 -3.37 18.70 12.14
N GLY A 79 -3.67 19.99 12.08
CA GLY A 79 -3.91 20.82 13.27
C GLY A 79 -5.12 20.36 14.08
N ILE A 80 -6.25 20.09 13.40
CA ILE A 80 -7.49 19.59 14.03
C ILE A 80 -7.26 18.20 14.61
N GLY A 81 -6.61 17.30 13.86
CA GLY A 81 -6.24 15.97 14.33
C GLY A 81 -5.37 16.04 15.59
N SER A 82 -4.31 16.84 15.53
CA SER A 82 -3.37 17.00 16.65
C SER A 82 -4.07 17.54 17.90
N LEU A 83 -4.99 18.50 17.74
CA LEU A 83 -5.81 19.00 18.85
C LEU A 83 -6.72 17.90 19.41
N CYS A 84 -7.37 17.12 18.54
CA CYS A 84 -8.26 16.02 18.95
C CYS A 84 -7.51 14.95 19.74
N PHE A 85 -6.37 14.47 19.23
CA PHE A 85 -5.54 13.47 19.91
C PHE A 85 -4.81 14.02 21.13
N PHE A 86 -4.53 15.33 21.17
CA PHE A 86 -4.02 15.99 22.37
C PHE A 86 -5.06 15.95 23.51
N LEU A 87 -6.33 16.25 23.23
CA LEU A 87 -7.41 16.16 24.23
C LEU A 87 -7.63 14.72 24.73
N ILE A 88 -7.36 13.73 23.89
CA ILE A 88 -7.53 12.31 24.18
C ILE A 88 -6.18 11.65 24.55
N SER A 89 -5.12 12.43 24.76
CA SER A 89 -3.76 11.94 24.99
C SER A 89 -3.65 11.05 26.24
N HIS A 90 -4.57 11.20 27.21
CA HIS A 90 -4.67 10.29 28.35
C HIS A 90 -5.03 8.85 27.96
N HIS A 91 -5.80 8.66 26.88
CA HIS A 91 -6.24 7.35 26.37
C HIS A 91 -5.30 6.73 25.32
N ILE A 92 -4.18 7.39 25.02
CA ILE A 92 -3.13 6.83 24.18
C ILE A 92 -2.10 6.19 25.11
N GLU A 93 -1.71 4.95 24.86
CA GLU A 93 -0.65 4.26 25.58
C GLU A 93 0.63 4.17 24.74
N GLY A 94 1.78 4.13 25.41
CA GLY A 94 3.09 4.06 24.76
C GLY A 94 4.15 4.90 25.47
N ASN A 95 5.32 5.02 24.84
CA ASN A 95 6.41 5.83 25.35
C ASN A 95 6.14 7.31 25.09
N LYS A 96 5.50 7.97 26.05
CA LYS A 96 5.11 9.39 25.96
C LYS A 96 6.29 10.31 26.22
N THR A 97 6.34 11.42 25.49
CA THR A 97 7.36 12.46 25.68
C THR A 97 6.71 13.77 26.08
N ASN A 98 5.89 14.35 25.20
CA ASN A 98 5.15 15.58 25.45
C ASN A 98 3.80 15.47 24.73
N GLY A 99 2.69 15.71 25.43
CA GLY A 99 1.35 15.44 24.87
C GLY A 99 1.08 16.08 23.50
N ILE A 100 1.56 17.30 23.25
CA ILE A 100 1.39 17.99 21.96
C ILE A 100 2.25 17.33 20.87
N ILE A 101 3.52 17.03 21.17
CA ILE A 101 4.46 16.43 20.22
C ILE A 101 3.99 15.02 19.87
N ASP A 102 3.58 14.25 20.88
CA ASP A 102 3.06 12.89 20.72
C ASP A 102 1.79 12.88 19.86
N ALA A 103 0.90 13.88 20.02
CA ALA A 103 -0.32 13.99 19.21
C ALA A 103 -0.02 14.35 17.74
N VAL A 104 0.88 15.32 17.49
CA VAL A 104 1.32 15.68 16.13
C VAL A 104 2.01 14.48 15.48
N TYR A 105 2.91 13.83 16.21
CA TYR A 105 3.61 12.64 15.76
C TYR A 105 2.63 11.52 15.40
N PHE A 106 1.67 11.21 16.27
CA PHE A 106 0.63 10.23 16.01
C PHE A 106 -0.14 10.55 14.73
N CYS A 107 -0.59 11.80 14.55
CA CYS A 107 -1.29 12.22 13.34
C CYS A 107 -0.44 12.04 12.08
N VAL A 108 0.82 12.47 12.10
CA VAL A 108 1.70 12.37 10.93
C VAL A 108 1.99 10.92 10.60
N VAL A 109 2.40 10.11 11.57
CA VAL A 109 2.77 8.69 11.38
C VAL A 109 1.60 7.84 10.92
N THR A 110 0.39 8.11 11.43
CA THR A 110 -0.82 7.38 11.02
C THR A 110 -1.33 7.82 9.65
N MET A 111 -1.34 9.13 9.36
CA MET A 111 -1.80 9.66 8.07
C MET A 111 -0.85 9.29 6.92
N THR A 112 0.46 9.23 7.19
CA THR A 112 1.48 8.81 6.21
C THR A 112 1.61 7.29 6.09
N THR A 113 0.72 6.55 6.76
CA THR A 113 0.71 5.07 6.81
C THR A 113 2.00 4.41 7.27
N VAL A 114 2.86 5.15 7.98
CA VAL A 114 4.11 4.61 8.52
C VAL A 114 3.83 3.67 9.69
N GLY A 115 2.98 4.11 10.62
CA GLY A 115 2.45 3.26 11.68
C GLY A 115 3.48 2.52 12.53
N TYR A 116 4.34 3.23 13.24
CA TYR A 116 5.35 2.59 14.11
C TYR A 116 4.75 1.77 15.27
N GLY A 117 3.53 2.08 15.71
CA GLY A 117 2.84 1.32 16.77
C GLY A 117 3.45 1.47 18.17
N ASP A 118 4.33 2.45 18.34
CA ASP A 118 4.88 2.91 19.61
C ASP A 118 3.83 3.63 20.47
N LEU A 119 3.00 4.46 19.83
CA LEU A 119 1.79 5.06 20.42
C LEU A 119 0.54 4.39 19.84
N VAL A 120 -0.29 3.84 20.71
CA VAL A 120 -1.52 3.15 20.32
C VAL A 120 -2.72 3.62 21.15
N PRO A 121 -3.91 3.78 20.55
CA PRO A 121 -5.12 4.10 21.29
C PRO A 121 -5.55 2.90 22.13
N ASP A 122 -5.76 3.10 23.43
CA ASP A 122 -6.20 2.03 24.34
C ASP A 122 -7.73 1.99 24.47
N SER A 123 -8.37 3.17 24.53
CA SER A 123 -9.83 3.29 24.66
C SER A 123 -10.57 3.05 23.35
N VAL A 124 -11.81 2.55 23.46
CA VAL A 124 -12.76 2.38 22.34
C VAL A 124 -12.96 3.68 21.58
N LEU A 125 -13.12 4.81 22.29
CA LEU A 125 -13.30 6.12 21.67
C LEU A 125 -12.07 6.53 20.85
N SER A 126 -10.87 6.37 21.41
CA SER A 126 -9.63 6.72 20.72
C SER A 126 -9.36 5.83 19.51
N LYS A 127 -9.73 4.54 19.57
CA LYS A 127 -9.63 3.60 18.45
C LYS A 127 -10.55 4.00 17.30
N LEU A 128 -11.82 4.29 17.59
CA LEU A 128 -12.79 4.74 16.58
C LEU A 128 -12.37 6.07 15.94
N LEU A 129 -11.92 7.03 16.74
CA LEU A 129 -11.42 8.31 16.23
C LEU A 129 -10.17 8.13 15.37
N ALA A 130 -9.24 7.25 15.77
CA ALA A 130 -8.08 6.90 14.96
C ALA A 130 -8.48 6.29 13.61
N CYS A 131 -9.44 5.36 13.58
CA CYS A 131 -9.96 4.79 12.33
C CYS A 131 -10.52 5.88 11.40
N VAL A 132 -11.45 6.70 11.90
CA VAL A 132 -12.08 7.77 11.11
C VAL A 132 -11.03 8.76 10.61
N PHE A 133 -10.09 9.14 11.48
CA PHE A 133 -8.98 10.01 11.11
C PHE A 133 -8.20 9.40 9.96
N VAL A 134 -7.64 8.20 10.11
CA VAL A 134 -6.79 7.59 9.08
C VAL A 134 -7.47 7.48 7.72
N PHE A 135 -8.76 7.11 7.64
CA PHE A 135 -9.47 7.06 6.35
C PHE A 135 -9.59 8.44 5.68
N ILE A 136 -9.91 9.49 6.45
CA ILE A 136 -9.97 10.86 5.92
C ILE A 136 -8.58 11.33 5.49
N GLY A 137 -7.57 11.06 6.31
CA GLY A 137 -6.18 11.41 6.06
C GLY A 137 -5.65 10.77 4.79
N MET A 138 -5.95 9.48 4.59
CA MET A 138 -5.62 8.73 3.39
C MET A 138 -6.27 9.31 2.13
N ALA A 139 -7.53 9.73 2.21
CA ALA A 139 -8.19 10.37 1.08
C ALA A 139 -7.53 11.71 0.71
N ILE A 140 -7.14 12.51 1.71
CA ILE A 140 -6.46 13.80 1.49
C ILE A 140 -5.05 13.59 0.92
N VAL A 141 -4.27 12.67 1.48
CA VAL A 141 -2.92 12.33 0.99
C VAL A 141 -2.99 11.75 -0.42
N GLY A 142 -3.92 10.84 -0.68
CA GLY A 142 -4.16 10.29 -2.02
C GLY A 142 -4.49 11.39 -3.03
N PHE A 143 -5.36 12.33 -2.68
CA PHE A 143 -5.67 13.48 -3.53
C PHE A 143 -4.47 14.39 -3.77
N LEU A 144 -3.65 14.65 -2.74
CA LEU A 144 -2.42 15.42 -2.87
C LEU A 144 -1.43 14.73 -3.81
N LEU A 145 -1.27 13.41 -3.69
CA LEU A 145 -0.43 12.61 -4.57
C LEU A 145 -0.94 12.62 -6.01
N SER A 146 -2.26 12.54 -6.24
CA SER A 146 -2.84 12.67 -7.57
C SER A 146 -2.51 14.03 -8.20
N LYS A 147 -2.68 15.13 -7.46
CA LYS A 147 -2.33 16.47 -7.96
C LYS A 147 -0.83 16.66 -8.19
N ALA A 148 0.01 16.06 -7.35
CA ALA A 148 1.45 16.06 -7.56
C ALA A 148 1.83 15.25 -8.81
N ALA A 149 1.19 14.10 -9.05
CA ALA A 149 1.38 13.30 -10.25
C ALA A 149 0.94 14.05 -11.51
N ASP A 150 -0.24 14.67 -11.51
CA ASP A 150 -0.72 15.49 -12.62
C ASP A 150 0.25 16.63 -12.92
N TYR A 151 0.77 17.31 -11.88
CA TYR A 151 1.78 18.37 -12.04
C TYR A 151 3.09 17.85 -12.64
N ILE A 152 3.60 16.70 -12.16
CA ILE A 152 4.81 16.09 -12.70
C ILE A 152 4.58 15.71 -14.16
N VAL A 153 3.43 15.11 -14.48
CA VAL A 153 3.05 14.72 -15.84
C VAL A 153 2.93 15.95 -16.74
N GLU A 154 2.23 17.02 -16.32
CA GLU A 154 2.10 18.28 -17.07
C GLU A 154 3.48 18.90 -17.36
N LYS A 155 4.41 18.83 -16.40
CA LYS A 155 5.79 19.28 -16.60
C LYS A 155 6.58 18.37 -17.54
N GLN A 156 6.27 17.09 -17.62
CA GLN A 156 6.81 16.16 -18.62
C GLN A 156 6.11 16.31 -19.99
N GLU A 157 4.87 16.77 -20.02
CA GLU A 157 4.03 16.95 -21.20
C GLU A 157 4.58 18.02 -22.14
N ILE A 158 5.26 19.04 -21.61
CA ILE A 158 5.98 20.06 -22.41
C ILE A 158 7.05 19.42 -23.31
N ILE A 159 7.60 18.24 -22.96
CA ILE A 159 8.55 17.50 -23.80
C ILE A 159 7.82 16.65 -24.87
N MET A 160 6.58 16.22 -24.62
CA MET A 160 5.81 15.33 -25.51
C MET A 160 4.87 16.07 -26.49
N VAL A 161 4.43 17.28 -26.17
CA VAL A 161 3.52 18.09 -27.01
C VAL A 161 4.13 18.48 -28.36
N GLN A 162 5.46 18.48 -28.51
CA GLN A 162 6.11 18.69 -29.80
C GLN A 162 6.18 17.42 -30.68
N ALA A 163 5.77 16.25 -30.17
CA ALA A 163 5.77 14.97 -30.91
C ALA A 163 4.39 14.53 -31.42
N MET A 164 3.28 15.10 -30.91
CA MET A 164 1.92 14.69 -31.30
C MET A 164 1.02 15.89 -31.61
N HIS A 165 1.29 16.59 -32.70
CA HIS A 165 0.18 17.13 -33.48
C HIS A 165 -0.49 15.95 -34.22
N MET A 166 -1.41 15.24 -33.55
CA MET A 166 -2.44 14.47 -34.24
C MET A 166 -3.80 14.72 -33.60
N HIS A 167 -4.68 15.22 -34.46
CA HIS A 167 -6.13 15.26 -34.36
C HIS A 167 -6.70 13.97 -33.78
N ASP A 168 -7.70 14.03 -32.89
CA ASP A 168 -9.08 14.07 -33.37
C ASP A 168 -10.09 14.52 -32.29
N LYS A 169 -11.21 15.07 -32.77
CA LYS A 169 -12.34 15.56 -31.97
C LYS A 169 -13.01 14.42 -31.21
N CYS A 170 -13.42 14.65 -29.96
CA CYS A 170 -14.40 13.77 -29.31
C CYS A 170 -15.69 14.53 -28.95
N SER A 171 -16.77 14.02 -29.52
CA SER A 171 -18.18 14.32 -29.18
C SER A 171 -18.63 13.36 -28.05
N PRO A 172 -19.92 13.31 -27.66
CA PRO A 172 -20.40 13.29 -26.28
C PRO A 172 -20.13 11.95 -25.54
N VAL A 173 -18.92 11.75 -25.03
CA VAL A 173 -18.48 10.54 -24.30
C VAL A 173 -18.51 10.74 -22.76
N GLU A 174 -18.71 11.98 -22.29
CA GLU A 174 -18.63 12.34 -20.87
C GLU A 174 -19.71 11.69 -19.97
N ILE A 175 -20.85 11.24 -20.52
CA ILE A 175 -21.97 10.67 -19.74
C ILE A 175 -21.84 9.14 -19.56
N LEU A 176 -21.24 8.42 -20.52
CA LEU A 176 -20.97 6.97 -20.37
C LEU A 176 -19.76 6.73 -19.48
N GLU A 177 -18.72 7.57 -19.58
CA GLU A 177 -17.52 7.46 -18.76
C GLU A 177 -17.78 7.74 -17.28
N THR A 178 -18.61 8.74 -16.95
CA THR A 178 -18.97 9.00 -15.54
C THR A 178 -19.74 7.83 -14.93
N ASN A 179 -20.66 7.20 -15.66
CA ASN A 179 -21.38 6.02 -15.15
C ASN A 179 -20.43 4.82 -14.96
N ARG A 180 -19.51 4.57 -15.90
CA ARG A 180 -18.48 3.52 -15.76
C ARG A 180 -17.55 3.76 -14.56
N ALA A 181 -17.13 5.01 -14.35
CA ALA A 181 -16.30 5.40 -13.21
C ALA A 181 -17.07 5.23 -11.88
N LYS A 182 -18.34 5.66 -11.83
CA LYS A 182 -19.22 5.45 -10.67
C LYS A 182 -19.35 3.97 -10.32
N TYR A 183 -19.62 3.09 -11.29
CA TYR A 183 -19.71 1.65 -11.03
C TYR A 183 -18.40 1.07 -10.51
N LYS A 184 -17.23 1.49 -11.04
CA LYS A 184 -15.92 1.06 -10.52
C LYS A 184 -15.72 1.47 -9.06
N VAL A 185 -16.03 2.73 -8.72
CA VAL A 185 -15.94 3.24 -7.34
C VAL A 185 -16.90 2.49 -6.41
N ILE A 186 -18.14 2.28 -6.84
CA ILE A 186 -19.14 1.52 -6.07
C ILE A 186 -18.67 0.08 -5.86
N THR A 187 -18.15 -0.60 -6.90
CA THR A 187 -17.62 -1.96 -6.77
C THR A 187 -16.43 -2.03 -5.83
N ALA A 188 -15.51 -1.05 -5.89
CA ALA A 188 -14.36 -1.00 -4.98
C ALA A 188 -14.79 -0.77 -3.53
N LEU A 189 -15.75 0.13 -3.29
CA LEU A 189 -16.28 0.41 -1.96
C LEU A 189 -17.06 -0.79 -1.40
N ALA A 190 -17.85 -1.49 -2.22
CA ALA A 190 -18.54 -2.71 -1.83
C ALA A 190 -17.56 -3.83 -1.47
N LEU A 191 -16.49 -4.02 -2.25
CA LEU A 191 -15.43 -4.99 -1.95
C LEU A 191 -14.67 -4.63 -0.66
N LEU A 192 -14.39 -3.34 -0.44
CA LEU A 192 -13.75 -2.87 0.80
C LEU A 192 -14.63 -3.17 2.02
N LEU A 193 -15.92 -2.87 1.95
CA LEU A 193 -16.86 -3.17 3.03
C LEU A 193 -16.96 -4.68 3.28
N PHE A 194 -16.97 -5.50 2.23
CA PHE A 194 -16.96 -6.95 2.37
C PHE A 194 -15.69 -7.46 3.07
N LEU A 195 -14.51 -6.96 2.70
CA LEU A 195 -13.23 -7.26 3.36
C LEU A 195 -13.25 -6.85 4.84
N VAL A 196 -13.80 -5.66 5.14
CA VAL A 196 -13.93 -5.18 6.52
C VAL A 196 -14.83 -6.10 7.33
N CYS A 197 -16.03 -6.40 6.85
CA CYS A 197 -16.98 -7.28 7.55
C CYS A 197 -16.43 -8.69 7.74
N SER A 198 -15.80 -9.25 6.70
CA SER A 198 -15.16 -10.56 6.75
C SER A 198 -14.02 -10.60 7.77
N GLY A 199 -13.16 -9.57 7.78
CA GLY A 199 -12.05 -9.46 8.72
C GLY A 199 -12.51 -9.33 10.18
N ILE A 200 -13.55 -8.52 10.44
CA ILE A 200 -14.11 -8.38 11.80
C ILE A 200 -14.70 -9.71 12.26
N LEU A 201 -15.47 -10.37 11.40
CA LEU A 201 -16.05 -11.68 11.70
C LEU A 201 -14.96 -12.71 12.01
N PHE A 202 -13.89 -12.74 11.19
CA PHE A 202 -12.77 -13.65 11.39
C PHE A 202 -12.07 -13.43 12.73
N LEU A 203 -11.69 -12.19 13.05
CA LEU A 203 -11.00 -11.85 14.29
C LEU A 203 -11.88 -12.05 15.53
N SER A 204 -13.17 -11.72 15.46
CA SER A 204 -14.08 -11.93 16.59
C SER A 204 -14.35 -13.42 16.84
N LEU A 205 -14.43 -14.26 15.78
CA LEU A 205 -14.68 -15.70 15.96
C LEU A 205 -13.43 -16.50 16.31
N LYS A 206 -12.25 -16.13 15.79
CA LYS A 206 -11.01 -16.90 15.98
C LYS A 206 -10.16 -16.39 17.13
N GLU A 207 -10.03 -15.09 17.29
CA GLU A 207 -9.20 -14.48 18.33
C GLU A 207 -10.02 -14.03 19.55
N GLY A 208 -11.36 -14.13 19.49
CA GLY A 208 -12.24 -13.70 20.58
C GLY A 208 -12.17 -12.20 20.86
N LEU A 209 -11.75 -11.40 19.86
CA LEU A 209 -11.65 -9.95 19.97
C LEU A 209 -13.04 -9.31 20.03
N ASP A 210 -13.17 -8.29 20.90
CA ASP A 210 -14.35 -7.44 20.91
C ASP A 210 -14.52 -6.73 19.57
N LEU A 211 -15.76 -6.39 19.23
CA LEU A 211 -16.12 -5.83 17.91
C LEU A 211 -15.31 -4.57 17.58
N PHE A 212 -15.09 -3.69 18.57
CA PHE A 212 -14.34 -2.44 18.36
C PHE A 212 -12.84 -2.67 18.18
N ASP A 213 -12.28 -3.65 18.89
CA ASP A 213 -10.87 -4.03 18.78
C ASP A 213 -10.60 -4.72 17.43
N ALA A 214 -11.51 -5.62 17.02
CA ALA A 214 -11.46 -6.27 15.72
C ALA A 214 -11.60 -5.24 14.59
N PHE A 215 -12.53 -4.29 14.70
CA PHE A 215 -12.69 -3.20 13.74
C PHE A 215 -11.42 -2.35 13.61
N TYR A 216 -10.80 -1.98 14.74
CA TYR A 216 -9.55 -1.22 14.73
C TYR A 216 -8.42 -1.98 14.03
N CYS A 217 -8.25 -3.27 14.35
CA CYS A 217 -7.24 -4.14 13.73
C CYS A 217 -7.44 -4.27 12.21
N VAL A 218 -8.68 -4.46 11.76
CA VAL A 218 -9.03 -4.52 10.33
C VAL A 218 -8.78 -3.19 9.64
N CYS A 219 -9.11 -2.06 10.26
CA CYS A 219 -8.79 -0.75 9.70
C CYS A 219 -7.28 -0.54 9.58
N ALA A 220 -6.52 -0.88 10.61
CA ALA A 220 -5.07 -0.74 10.63
C ALA A 220 -4.41 -1.59 9.51
N THR A 221 -4.86 -2.83 9.31
CA THR A 221 -4.35 -3.69 8.23
C THR A 221 -4.68 -3.15 6.84
N ILE A 222 -5.92 -2.71 6.61
CA ILE A 222 -6.35 -2.11 5.31
C ILE A 222 -5.57 -0.83 5.00
N THR A 223 -5.31 -0.01 6.01
CA THR A 223 -4.60 1.27 5.87
C THR A 223 -3.08 1.12 5.90
N THR A 224 -2.57 -0.12 5.80
CA THR A 224 -1.14 -0.47 5.79
C THR A 224 -0.38 -0.17 7.09
N LEU A 225 -1.10 0.10 8.18
CA LEU A 225 -0.57 0.16 9.55
C LEU A 225 -0.41 -1.26 10.15
N GLY A 226 -0.06 -2.26 9.33
CA GLY A 226 -0.09 -3.68 9.70
C GLY A 226 0.81 -4.02 10.88
N TYR A 227 1.97 -3.34 10.99
CA TYR A 227 2.86 -3.48 12.14
C TYR A 227 2.18 -3.04 13.45
N VAL A 228 1.34 -2.01 13.42
CA VAL A 228 0.53 -1.57 14.58
C VAL A 228 -0.46 -2.65 15.00
N ALA A 229 -1.11 -3.30 14.03
CA ALA A 229 -2.06 -4.37 14.29
C ALA A 229 -1.38 -5.59 14.95
N GLU A 230 -0.21 -5.98 14.46
CA GLU A 230 0.59 -7.08 15.02
C GLU A 230 1.09 -6.75 16.44
N LEU A 231 1.59 -5.53 16.66
CA LEU A 231 2.00 -5.09 18.00
C LEU A 231 0.81 -5.03 18.98
N TYR A 232 -0.38 -4.64 18.51
CA TYR A 232 -1.58 -4.59 19.33
C TYR A 232 -2.00 -5.98 19.79
N THR A 233 -2.12 -6.93 18.85
CA THR A 233 -2.49 -8.32 19.17
C THR A 233 -1.44 -8.98 20.06
N GLU A 234 -0.15 -8.71 19.82
CA GLU A 234 0.95 -9.21 20.63
C GLU A 234 0.92 -8.67 22.07
N ARG A 235 0.73 -7.35 22.25
CA ARG A 235 0.60 -6.76 23.60
C ARG A 235 -0.58 -7.37 24.36
N ARG A 236 -1.73 -7.53 23.70
CA ARG A 236 -2.91 -8.15 24.33
C ARG A 236 -2.65 -9.60 24.72
N ARG A 237 -1.97 -10.35 23.86
CA ARG A 237 -1.55 -11.73 24.13
C ARG A 237 -0.60 -11.81 25.33
N GLN A 238 0.34 -10.89 25.45
CA GLN A 238 1.26 -10.82 26.59
C GLN A 238 0.54 -10.48 27.89
N SER A 239 -0.42 -9.54 27.87
CA SER A 239 -1.24 -9.23 29.03
C SER A 239 -2.06 -10.42 29.51
N LEU A 240 -2.63 -11.22 28.59
CA LEU A 240 -3.32 -12.45 28.92
C LEU A 240 -2.36 -13.46 29.58
N VAL A 241 -1.19 -13.69 29.00
CA VAL A 241 -0.16 -14.57 29.56
C VAL A 241 0.23 -14.14 30.98
N ASN A 242 0.52 -12.84 31.18
CA ASN A 242 0.87 -12.31 32.49
C ASN A 242 -0.27 -12.47 33.51
N TRP A 243 -1.52 -12.27 33.07
CA TRP A 243 -2.70 -12.51 33.91
C TRP A 243 -2.82 -13.99 34.31
N VAL A 244 -2.68 -14.91 33.35
CA VAL A 244 -2.71 -16.37 33.59
C VAL A 244 -1.63 -16.80 34.59
N LEU A 245 -0.43 -16.24 34.48
CA LEU A 245 0.70 -16.58 35.36
C LEU A 245 0.58 -15.98 36.77
N SER A 246 -0.05 -14.82 36.90
CA SER A 246 -0.15 -14.10 38.19
C SER A 246 -1.46 -14.36 38.95
N ARG A 247 -2.47 -14.95 38.30
CA ARG A 247 -3.75 -15.25 38.97
C ARG A 247 -3.58 -16.31 40.07
N LYS A 248 -4.37 -16.17 41.14
CA LYS A 248 -4.46 -17.17 42.21
C LYS A 248 -5.22 -18.40 41.70
N LEU A 249 -4.73 -19.59 42.05
CA LEU A 249 -5.40 -20.85 41.73
C LEU A 249 -6.63 -21.06 42.60
N THR A 250 -7.68 -21.62 41.99
CA THR A 250 -8.88 -22.12 42.66
C THR A 250 -8.83 -23.63 42.82
N VAL A 251 -9.76 -24.20 43.61
CA VAL A 251 -9.88 -25.66 43.77
C VAL A 251 -10.21 -26.33 42.43
N SER A 252 -11.10 -25.73 41.63
CA SER A 252 -11.44 -26.23 40.29
C SER A 252 -10.27 -26.17 39.31
N ASP A 253 -9.38 -25.18 39.44
CA ASP A 253 -8.15 -25.13 38.65
C ASP A 253 -7.19 -26.27 39.02
N LEU A 254 -7.19 -26.67 40.29
CA LEU A 254 -6.37 -27.79 40.78
C LEU A 254 -6.91 -29.13 40.28
N GLU A 255 -8.23 -29.33 40.35
CA GLU A 255 -8.91 -30.51 39.77
C GLU A 255 -8.72 -30.60 38.25
N ALA A 256 -8.65 -29.47 37.55
CA ALA A 256 -8.39 -29.43 36.11
C ALA A 256 -6.91 -29.61 35.73
N ALA A 257 -5.99 -29.40 36.68
CA ALA A 257 -4.57 -29.61 36.48
C ALA A 257 -4.14 -31.06 36.75
N ASP A 258 -4.88 -31.78 37.58
CA ASP A 258 -4.70 -33.20 37.89
C ASP A 258 -5.01 -34.07 36.65
N LEU A 259 -3.96 -34.52 35.96
CA LEU A 259 -4.07 -35.26 34.70
C LEU A 259 -4.24 -36.77 34.91
N ASP A 260 -3.73 -37.30 36.01
CA ASP A 260 -3.79 -38.73 36.33
C ASP A 260 -4.90 -39.10 37.36
N ASN A 261 -5.59 -38.10 37.91
CA ASN A 261 -6.68 -38.20 38.88
C ASN A 261 -6.25 -38.76 40.26
N ASP A 262 -5.01 -38.53 40.68
CA ASP A 262 -4.51 -38.94 41.99
C ASP A 262 -4.84 -37.96 43.15
N LYS A 263 -5.50 -36.83 42.83
CA LYS A 263 -5.86 -35.71 43.72
C LYS A 263 -4.67 -34.89 44.24
N VAL A 264 -3.51 -35.06 43.64
CA VAL A 264 -2.30 -34.27 43.83
C VAL A 264 -1.98 -33.60 42.50
N VAL A 265 -1.34 -32.43 42.55
CA VAL A 265 -0.85 -31.77 41.33
C VAL A 265 0.65 -31.70 41.42
N SER A 266 1.31 -32.46 40.56
CA SER A 266 2.75 -32.44 40.40
C SER A 266 3.22 -31.13 39.75
N TYR A 267 4.53 -30.84 39.84
CA TYR A 267 5.11 -29.70 39.15
C TYR A 267 4.88 -29.76 37.63
N ALA A 268 4.94 -30.96 37.03
CA ALA A 268 4.76 -31.15 35.60
C ALA A 268 3.31 -30.84 35.19
N GLU A 269 2.33 -31.35 35.93
CA GLU A 269 0.91 -31.07 35.71
C GLU A 269 0.58 -29.60 35.86
N PHE A 270 1.13 -28.93 36.88
CA PHE A 270 0.98 -27.49 37.04
C PHE A 270 1.52 -26.71 35.84
N VAL A 271 2.68 -27.10 35.31
CA VAL A 271 3.26 -26.47 34.11
C VAL A 271 2.41 -26.74 32.88
N VAL A 272 1.98 -27.98 32.64
CA VAL A 272 1.10 -28.34 31.52
C VAL A 272 -0.22 -27.58 31.59
N TYR A 273 -0.85 -27.55 32.76
CA TYR A 273 -2.05 -26.76 33.02
C TYR A 273 -1.84 -25.28 32.68
N LYS A 274 -0.75 -24.66 33.14
CA LYS A 274 -0.45 -23.25 32.82
C LYS A 274 -0.18 -23.03 31.33
N LEU A 275 0.49 -23.95 30.66
CA LEU A 275 0.72 -23.87 29.21
C LEU A 275 -0.60 -23.99 28.43
N LYS A 276 -1.51 -24.87 28.85
CA LYS A 276 -2.86 -25.02 28.29
C LYS A 276 -3.69 -23.76 28.51
N GLU A 277 -3.66 -23.20 29.71
CA GLU A 277 -4.39 -21.98 30.07
C GLU A 277 -3.90 -20.74 29.27
N MET A 278 -2.61 -20.69 28.94
CA MET A 278 -2.03 -19.68 28.04
C MET A 278 -2.31 -19.92 26.55
N GLY A 279 -3.01 -21.00 26.20
CA GLY A 279 -3.28 -21.41 24.82
C GLY A 279 -2.02 -21.81 24.03
N LYS A 280 -0.95 -22.24 24.72
CA LYS A 280 0.31 -22.67 24.09
C LYS A 280 0.28 -24.12 23.64
N ILE A 281 -0.56 -24.92 24.29
CA ILE A 281 -0.82 -26.32 23.96
C ILE A 281 -2.34 -26.53 24.00
N SER A 282 -2.84 -27.36 23.10
CA SER A 282 -4.25 -27.76 23.07
C SER A 282 -4.48 -29.04 23.88
N GLU A 283 -5.75 -29.37 24.15
CA GLU A 283 -6.07 -30.62 24.86
C GLU A 283 -5.74 -31.84 24.01
N GLU A 284 -5.89 -31.70 22.70
CA GLU A 284 -5.53 -32.69 21.71
C GLU A 284 -4.02 -32.97 21.74
N ASP A 285 -3.19 -31.93 21.84
CA ASP A 285 -1.73 -32.09 21.95
C ASP A 285 -1.34 -32.87 23.21
N ILE A 286 -1.96 -32.53 24.34
CA ILE A 286 -1.73 -33.23 25.62
C ILE A 286 -2.13 -34.70 25.51
N ALA A 287 -3.30 -34.98 24.93
CA ALA A 287 -3.82 -36.34 24.77
C ALA A 287 -2.89 -37.22 23.91
N VAL A 288 -2.34 -36.67 22.82
CA VAL A 288 -1.40 -37.39 21.94
C VAL A 288 -0.10 -37.74 22.69
N VAL A 289 0.45 -36.79 23.45
CA VAL A 289 1.67 -37.03 24.24
C VAL A 289 1.43 -38.05 25.35
N MET A 290 0.29 -37.95 26.05
CA MET A 290 -0.10 -38.90 27.09
C MET A 290 -0.34 -40.31 26.55
N ALA A 291 -0.92 -40.45 25.35
CA ALA A 291 -1.06 -41.74 24.69
C ALA A 291 0.30 -42.36 24.34
N GLY A 292 1.24 -41.54 23.87
CA GLY A 292 2.63 -41.95 23.63
C GLY A 292 3.30 -42.44 24.92
N PHE A 293 3.17 -41.70 26.02
CA PHE A 293 3.68 -42.11 27.33
C PHE A 293 3.10 -43.47 27.76
N LYS A 294 1.78 -43.64 27.70
CA LYS A 294 1.10 -44.90 28.06
C LYS A 294 1.52 -46.09 27.19
N SER A 295 1.92 -45.86 25.94
CA SER A 295 2.41 -46.93 25.07
C SER A 295 3.82 -47.40 25.44
N LEU A 296 4.61 -46.51 26.04
CA LEU A 296 5.96 -46.82 26.51
C LEU A 296 5.96 -47.39 27.93
N ASP A 297 5.01 -46.97 28.77
CA ASP A 297 4.85 -47.40 30.17
C ASP A 297 4.21 -48.80 30.24
N ILE A 298 5.01 -49.84 29.98
CA ILE A 298 4.57 -51.24 29.92
C ILE A 298 4.13 -51.75 31.29
N ASP A 299 4.81 -51.32 32.36
CA ASP A 299 4.48 -51.73 33.72
C ASP A 299 3.35 -50.90 34.36
N HIS A 300 2.88 -49.86 33.66
CA HIS A 300 1.84 -48.94 34.10
C HIS A 300 2.16 -48.29 35.45
N SER A 301 3.46 -48.09 35.72
CA SER A 301 3.93 -47.47 36.96
C SER A 301 3.64 -45.97 37.02
N GLY A 302 3.29 -45.35 35.89
CA GLY A 302 3.22 -43.90 35.75
C GLY A 302 4.59 -43.24 35.62
N THR A 303 5.66 -44.04 35.45
CA THR A 303 7.03 -43.56 35.26
C THR A 303 7.74 -44.33 34.16
N LEU A 304 8.51 -43.66 33.31
CA LEU A 304 9.32 -44.36 32.31
C LEU A 304 10.70 -44.65 32.86
N THR A 305 11.04 -45.93 32.93
CA THR A 305 12.35 -46.42 33.32
C THR A 305 13.08 -47.07 32.14
N LYS A 306 14.35 -47.42 32.34
CA LYS A 306 15.12 -48.13 31.30
C LYS A 306 14.52 -49.49 30.95
N ALA A 307 13.83 -50.14 31.89
CA ALA A 307 13.24 -51.45 31.66
C ALA A 307 12.09 -51.36 30.64
N ASP A 308 11.29 -50.29 30.71
CA ASP A 308 10.16 -50.06 29.82
C ASP A 308 10.60 -49.89 28.36
N LEU A 309 11.74 -49.21 28.15
CA LEU A 309 12.30 -48.97 26.82
C LEU A 309 13.00 -50.19 26.21
N LEU A 310 13.50 -51.12 27.04
CA LEU A 310 14.15 -52.34 26.58
C LEU A 310 13.13 -53.45 26.25
N ASN A 311 11.94 -53.38 26.84
CA ASN A 311 10.85 -54.33 26.60
C ASN A 311 9.92 -53.88 25.46
N SER A 312 10.14 -52.68 24.89
CA SER A 312 9.33 -52.11 23.80
C SER A 312 9.85 -52.39 22.38
N GLU A 313 10.93 -53.17 22.22
CA GLU A 313 11.45 -53.66 20.92
C GLU A 313 10.84 -54.99 20.46
#